data_AF-A0A388Q6Z8-F1
#
_entry.id   AF-A0A388Q6Z8-F1
#
_cell.length_a   1.000
_cell.length_b   1.000
_cell.length_c   1.000
_cell.angle_alpha   90.00
_cell.angle_beta   90.00
_cell.angle_gamma   90.00
#
_symmetry.space_group_name_H-M   'P 1'
#
loop_
_entity.id
_entity.type
_entity.pdbx_description
1 polymer ?
#
loop_
_entity_poly.entity_id
_entity_poly.type
_entity_poly.pdbx_seq_one_letter_code
_entity_poly.pdbx_strand_id
1 'polypeptide(L)'
;MVDDETGEKIPDATIYEKQHLISSLTDANGYFSLRLKNKYPMVSISISKADYCDTSLEVQAKFNQKVNIALSRKSQPMAMTQTVIPDFTSIADAEGGFVQEEEEDDAIERKWIGRVLLSSKQRIRSLNLKKFYTTRAYQFSFVPGLSSHGRMNAQVISKTSINLIGGYSGGVDVIEIGGVFNIVKKDVKSVQLAGAFNVVGGNVQGVQAASLFNQVDGDADGVQVAGLANIVKKEVSGLQVSTLYNYAKSVKGLQIGLINVTDSNEGSSIGLINISKGKHHRWVGFLVRFPRKVKK
;
A
#
# COMPACT_ATOMS: atom_id res chain seq x y z
N MET A 1 -24.19 -6.90 -15.06
CA MET A 1 -24.18 -6.34 -13.70
C MET A 1 -24.83 -4.98 -13.75
N VAL A 2 -25.75 -4.71 -12.82
CA VAL A 2 -26.53 -3.47 -12.77
C VAL A 2 -26.61 -2.93 -11.36
N ASP A 3 -26.90 -1.64 -11.24
CA ASP A 3 -27.30 -0.98 -10.01
C ASP A 3 -28.73 -1.40 -9.64
N ASP A 4 -28.96 -1.76 -8.38
CA ASP A 4 -30.23 -2.30 -7.90
C ASP A 4 -31.37 -1.26 -7.88
N GLU A 5 -31.04 0.03 -7.68
CA GLU A 5 -32.03 1.10 -7.60
C GLU A 5 -32.31 1.73 -8.97
N THR A 6 -31.25 1.98 -9.74
CA THR A 6 -31.34 2.74 -11.00
C THR A 6 -31.38 1.85 -12.25
N GLY A 7 -30.98 0.59 -12.15
CA GLY A 7 -30.82 -0.32 -13.30
C GLY A 7 -29.63 0.00 -14.21
N GLU A 8 -28.83 1.02 -13.90
CA GLU A 8 -27.67 1.43 -14.68
C GLU A 8 -26.59 0.34 -14.72
N LYS A 9 -25.80 0.30 -15.81
CA LYS A 9 -24.70 -0.66 -15.94
C LYS A 9 -23.55 -0.26 -15.03
N ILE A 10 -22.94 -1.24 -14.37
CA ILE A 10 -21.81 -1.00 -13.46
C ILE A 10 -20.48 -1.43 -14.14
N PRO A 11 -19.66 -0.47 -14.62
CA PRO A 11 -18.32 -0.75 -15.13
C PRO A 11 -17.27 -0.88 -14.02
N ASP A 12 -16.21 -1.61 -14.36
CA ASP A 12 -15.04 -1.83 -13.50
C ASP A 12 -15.37 -2.33 -12.08
N ALA A 13 -16.42 -3.14 -11.92
CA ALA A 13 -16.62 -3.92 -10.71
C ALA A 13 -15.69 -5.14 -10.75
N THR A 14 -15.09 -5.50 -9.62
CA THR A 14 -14.22 -6.68 -9.53
C THR A 14 -15.03 -7.89 -9.11
N ILE A 15 -15.04 -8.92 -9.95
CA ILE A 15 -15.53 -10.25 -9.60
C ILE A 15 -14.33 -11.14 -9.33
N TYR A 16 -14.32 -11.86 -8.21
CA TYR A 16 -13.16 -12.65 -7.80
C TYR A 16 -13.52 -13.89 -6.98
N GLU A 17 -12.60 -14.86 -7.02
CA GLU A 17 -12.63 -16.10 -6.25
C GLU A 17 -11.41 -16.12 -5.31
N LYS A 18 -11.64 -16.33 -4.01
CA LYS A 18 -10.65 -16.07 -2.95
C LYS A 18 -9.55 -17.13 -2.83
N GLN A 19 -9.85 -18.38 -3.14
CA GLN A 19 -8.93 -19.52 -2.95
C GLN A 19 -7.84 -19.50 -4.02
N HIS A 20 -8.22 -19.50 -5.30
CA HIS A 20 -7.29 -19.57 -6.43
C HIS A 20 -6.86 -18.20 -6.95
N LEU A 21 -7.37 -17.11 -6.35
CA LEU A 21 -6.98 -15.73 -6.66
C LEU A 21 -7.22 -15.36 -8.13
N ILE A 22 -8.37 -15.78 -8.64
CA ILE A 22 -8.82 -15.49 -10.00
C ILE A 22 -9.77 -14.30 -9.93
N SER A 23 -9.61 -13.35 -10.84
CA SER A 23 -10.50 -12.19 -10.93
C SER A 23 -10.71 -11.71 -12.35
N SER A 24 -11.81 -10.99 -12.53
CA SER A 24 -12.19 -10.28 -13.74
C SER A 24 -12.80 -8.92 -13.38
N LEU A 25 -12.84 -8.01 -14.35
CA LEU A 25 -13.51 -6.71 -14.22
C LEU A 25 -14.71 -6.69 -15.16
N THR A 26 -15.79 -6.02 -14.75
CA THR A 26 -16.89 -5.71 -15.68
C THR A 26 -16.46 -4.69 -16.73
N ASP A 27 -16.96 -4.84 -17.94
CA ASP A 27 -16.79 -3.85 -19.02
C ASP A 27 -17.77 -2.66 -18.89
N ALA A 28 -17.73 -1.75 -19.88
CA ALA A 28 -18.60 -0.58 -19.94
C ALA A 28 -20.11 -0.92 -19.91
N ASN A 29 -20.48 -2.12 -20.37
CA ASN A 29 -21.86 -2.60 -20.41
C ASN A 29 -22.23 -3.45 -19.18
N GLY A 30 -21.31 -3.59 -18.22
CA GLY A 30 -21.49 -4.39 -17.01
C GLY A 30 -21.36 -5.90 -17.25
N TYR A 31 -20.80 -6.35 -18.37
CA TYR A 31 -20.52 -7.77 -18.64
C TYR A 31 -19.17 -8.18 -18.09
N PHE A 32 -19.05 -9.45 -17.69
CA PHE A 32 -17.78 -10.03 -17.24
C PHE A 32 -17.68 -11.50 -17.66
N SER A 33 -16.46 -12.03 -17.66
CA SER A 33 -16.19 -13.45 -17.80
C SER A 33 -15.16 -13.87 -16.75
N LEU A 34 -15.46 -14.92 -15.99
CA LEU A 34 -14.58 -15.47 -14.96
C LEU A 34 -14.44 -16.97 -15.18
N ARG A 35 -13.23 -17.43 -15.44
CA ARG A 35 -12.94 -18.86 -15.62
C ARG A 35 -12.52 -19.48 -14.29
N LEU A 36 -13.38 -20.32 -13.73
CA LEU A 36 -13.12 -21.02 -12.48
C LEU A 36 -12.24 -22.27 -12.70
N LYS A 37 -11.56 -22.72 -11.65
CA LYS A 37 -10.77 -23.96 -11.66
C LYS A 37 -11.62 -25.11 -11.10
N ASN A 38 -11.71 -26.20 -11.85
CA ASN A 38 -12.67 -27.31 -11.75
C ASN A 38 -12.59 -28.23 -10.51
N LYS A 39 -12.07 -27.78 -9.36
CA LYS A 39 -11.85 -28.67 -8.21
C LYS A 39 -13.10 -28.92 -7.36
N TYR A 40 -14.04 -27.98 -7.31
CA TYR A 40 -15.21 -28.08 -6.43
C TYR A 40 -16.51 -27.83 -7.19
N PRO A 41 -17.59 -28.56 -6.87
CA PRO A 41 -18.86 -28.42 -7.56
C PRO A 41 -19.51 -27.05 -7.31
N MET A 42 -19.35 -26.48 -6.12
CA MET A 42 -19.79 -25.14 -5.75
C MET A 42 -18.59 -24.26 -5.42
N VAL A 43 -18.63 -23.00 -5.87
CA VAL A 43 -17.60 -22.00 -5.65
C VAL A 43 -18.26 -20.69 -5.24
N SER A 44 -17.76 -20.08 -4.17
CA SER A 44 -18.18 -18.74 -3.76
C SER A 44 -17.40 -17.70 -4.54
N ILE A 45 -18.10 -16.90 -5.34
CA ILE A 45 -17.56 -15.72 -6.01
C ILE A 45 -17.98 -14.48 -5.24
N SER A 46 -17.06 -13.54 -5.09
CA SER A 46 -17.32 -12.24 -4.47
C SER A 46 -17.25 -11.14 -5.52
N ILE A 47 -18.04 -10.10 -5.31
CA ILE A 47 -18.12 -8.91 -6.13
C ILE A 47 -17.83 -7.72 -5.22
N SER A 48 -16.92 -6.86 -5.67
CA SER A 48 -16.57 -5.64 -4.94
C SER A 48 -16.36 -4.46 -5.88
N LYS A 49 -16.89 -3.32 -5.47
CA LYS A 49 -16.79 -2.02 -6.15
C LYS A 49 -16.82 -0.93 -5.08
N ALA A 50 -15.99 0.11 -5.23
CA ALA A 50 -15.76 1.13 -4.20
C ALA A 50 -17.04 1.66 -3.53
N ASP A 51 -18.06 2.00 -4.31
CA ASP A 51 -19.28 2.69 -3.84
C ASP A 51 -20.48 1.75 -3.62
N TYR A 52 -20.25 0.42 -3.71
CA TYR A 52 -21.29 -0.60 -3.60
C TYR A 52 -21.00 -1.58 -2.47
N CYS A 53 -22.06 -2.18 -1.93
CA CYS A 53 -21.96 -3.23 -0.92
C CYS A 53 -21.27 -4.48 -1.50
N ASP A 54 -20.31 -5.03 -0.74
CA ASP A 54 -19.65 -6.27 -1.13
C ASP A 54 -20.68 -7.41 -1.17
N THR A 55 -20.76 -8.09 -2.31
CA THR A 55 -21.77 -9.13 -2.57
C THR A 55 -21.07 -10.46 -2.81
N SER A 56 -21.61 -11.58 -2.35
CA SER A 56 -21.09 -12.92 -2.64
C SER A 56 -22.18 -13.84 -3.12
N LEU A 57 -21.84 -14.72 -4.07
CA LEU A 57 -22.76 -15.65 -4.72
C LEU A 57 -22.11 -17.02 -4.79
N GLU A 58 -22.89 -18.07 -4.58
CA GLU A 58 -22.45 -19.44 -4.84
C GLU A 58 -22.82 -19.85 -6.26
N VAL A 59 -21.84 -20.34 -7.02
CA VAL A 59 -22.02 -20.77 -8.40
C VAL A 59 -21.47 -22.17 -8.62
N GLN A 60 -22.15 -22.94 -9.49
CA GLN A 60 -21.68 -24.27 -9.84
C GLN A 60 -20.52 -24.22 -10.85
N ALA A 61 -19.32 -24.65 -10.48
CA ALA A 61 -18.15 -24.47 -11.36
C ALA A 61 -18.11 -25.43 -12.57
N LYS A 62 -18.97 -26.46 -12.59
CA LYS A 62 -18.95 -27.52 -13.62
C LYS A 62 -19.52 -27.09 -14.98
N PHE A 63 -20.36 -26.06 -15.00
CA PHE A 63 -21.08 -25.64 -16.20
C PHE A 63 -20.93 -24.14 -16.44
N ASN A 64 -20.91 -23.75 -17.72
CA ASN A 64 -20.96 -22.35 -18.11
C ASN A 64 -22.33 -21.78 -17.74
N GLN A 65 -22.34 -20.67 -17.01
CA GLN A 65 -23.55 -20.03 -16.53
C GLN A 65 -23.51 -18.54 -16.85
N LYS A 66 -24.69 -18.00 -17.16
CA LYS A 66 -24.92 -16.55 -17.19
C LYS A 66 -25.62 -16.18 -15.88
N VAL A 67 -25.08 -15.20 -15.17
CA VAL A 67 -25.63 -14.72 -13.91
C VAL A 67 -25.89 -13.23 -14.04
N ASN A 68 -27.10 -12.82 -13.70
CA ASN A 68 -27.44 -11.41 -13.56
C ASN A 68 -27.25 -11.01 -12.09
N ILE A 69 -26.50 -9.95 -11.86
CA ILE A 69 -26.13 -9.46 -10.53
C ILE A 69 -26.56 -8.00 -10.45
N ALA A 70 -27.38 -7.69 -9.46
CA ALA A 70 -27.70 -6.33 -9.03
C ALA A 70 -26.87 -6.00 -7.78
N LEU A 71 -26.26 -4.82 -7.73
CA LEU A 71 -25.51 -4.35 -6.57
C LEU A 71 -26.21 -3.15 -5.94
N SER A 72 -26.29 -3.15 -4.61
CA SER A 72 -26.83 -2.03 -3.84
C SER A 72 -25.70 -1.06 -3.48
N ARG A 73 -25.97 0.25 -3.55
CA ARG A 73 -25.01 1.30 -3.16
C ARG A 73 -24.78 1.29 -1.65
N LYS A 74 -23.60 1.72 -1.23
CA LYS A 74 -23.35 2.00 0.19
C LYS A 74 -24.16 3.23 0.60
N SER A 75 -24.88 3.16 1.70
CA SER A 75 -25.50 4.34 2.31
C SER A 75 -24.40 5.31 2.74
N GLN A 76 -24.43 6.55 2.24
CA GLN A 76 -23.57 7.61 2.77
C GLN A 76 -23.94 7.83 4.23
N PRO A 77 -22.98 7.91 5.17
CA PRO A 77 -23.31 8.33 6.53
C PRO A 77 -23.90 9.74 6.44
N MET A 78 -25.16 9.88 6.89
CA MET A 78 -25.75 11.21 7.04
C MET A 78 -24.87 12.02 7.96
N ALA A 79 -24.35 13.14 7.49
CA ALA A 79 -23.70 14.11 8.35
C ALA A 79 -24.76 14.64 9.32
N MET A 80 -24.76 14.15 10.56
CA MET A 80 -25.52 14.79 11.63
C MET A 80 -24.86 16.15 11.89
N THR A 81 -25.43 17.22 11.35
CA THR A 81 -25.12 18.57 11.81
C THR A 81 -25.59 18.67 13.26
N GLN A 82 -24.65 18.52 14.19
CA GLN A 82 -24.92 18.69 15.61
C GLN A 82 -25.16 20.18 15.86
N THR A 83 -26.41 20.56 16.10
CA THR A 83 -26.78 21.88 16.61
C THR A 83 -26.10 22.03 17.98
N VAL A 84 -25.06 22.86 18.04
CA VAL A 84 -24.33 23.12 19.29
C VAL A 84 -25.23 23.94 20.22
N ILE A 85 -25.78 23.29 21.25
CA ILE A 85 -26.30 23.96 22.44
C ILE A 85 -25.14 23.90 23.45
N PRO A 86 -24.58 25.04 23.90
CA PRO A 86 -23.53 25.00 24.92
C PRO A 86 -24.19 24.76 26.27
N ASP A 87 -23.87 23.63 26.92
CA ASP A 87 -24.25 23.41 28.31
C ASP A 87 -23.06 22.95 29.15
N PHE A 88 -22.89 23.60 30.30
CA PHE A 88 -21.73 23.54 31.18
C PHE A 88 -22.01 22.52 32.29
N THR A 89 -21.46 21.30 32.22
CA THR A 89 -21.11 20.47 33.39
C THR A 89 -20.28 19.24 33.02
N SER A 90 -19.50 18.79 33.99
CA SER A 90 -18.35 17.90 33.99
C SER A 90 -18.59 16.38 33.88
N ILE A 91 -17.60 15.69 33.29
CA ILE A 91 -17.08 14.31 33.53
C ILE A 91 -17.97 13.13 33.13
N ALA A 92 -17.55 12.39 32.09
CA ALA A 92 -17.29 10.95 32.13
C ALA A 92 -16.69 10.49 30.79
N ASP A 93 -15.58 9.76 30.86
CA ASP A 93 -14.81 9.24 29.75
C ASP A 93 -15.64 8.28 28.89
N ALA A 94 -15.90 8.67 27.65
CA ALA A 94 -16.35 7.80 26.58
C ALA A 94 -15.33 7.90 25.44
N GLU A 95 -14.34 7.01 25.46
CA GLU A 95 -13.42 6.78 24.34
C GLU A 95 -14.17 6.11 23.18
N GLY A 96 -15.08 6.84 22.55
CA GLY A 96 -15.60 6.56 21.23
C GLY A 96 -14.69 7.19 20.19
N GLY A 97 -13.53 6.59 19.96
CA GLY A 97 -12.60 7.04 18.92
C GLY A 97 -13.25 6.89 17.55
N PHE A 98 -13.65 8.02 16.95
CA PHE A 98 -13.89 8.09 15.52
C PHE A 98 -12.59 7.70 14.80
N VAL A 99 -12.59 6.55 14.14
CA VAL A 99 -11.51 6.18 13.22
C VAL A 99 -11.58 7.17 12.06
N GLN A 100 -10.74 8.20 12.12
CA GLN A 100 -10.40 9.01 10.95
C GLN A 100 -9.89 8.03 9.89
N GLU A 101 -10.63 7.86 8.79
CA GLU A 101 -10.10 7.19 7.60
C GLU A 101 -8.84 7.97 7.19
N GLU A 102 -7.67 7.41 7.49
CA GLU A 102 -6.38 8.01 7.14
C GLU A 102 -6.40 8.42 5.66
N GLU A 103 -5.93 9.65 5.40
CA GLU A 103 -5.95 10.32 4.11
C GLU A 103 -5.67 9.38 2.93
N GLU A 104 -6.69 9.19 2.10
CA GLU A 104 -6.72 8.29 0.93
C GLU A 104 -5.73 8.68 -0.21
N ASP A 105 -4.99 9.77 -0.03
CA ASP A 105 -4.09 10.38 -1.01
C ASP A 105 -2.73 9.68 -1.12
N ASP A 106 -2.33 8.90 -0.11
CA ASP A 106 -0.99 8.32 -0.06
C ASP A 106 -0.85 6.91 -0.68
N ALA A 107 -1.92 6.39 -1.28
CA ALA A 107 -1.92 5.10 -1.96
C ALA A 107 -0.93 5.08 -3.16
N ILE A 108 -0.11 4.02 -3.25
CA ILE A 108 0.88 3.82 -4.31
C ILE A 108 0.27 3.97 -5.71
N GLU A 109 -0.96 3.50 -5.89
CA GLU A 109 -1.69 3.52 -7.16
C GLU A 109 -2.03 4.93 -7.67
N ARG A 110 -2.02 5.95 -6.80
CA ARG A 110 -2.23 7.35 -7.16
C ARG A 110 -0.91 8.08 -7.46
N LYS A 111 0.21 7.57 -6.96
CA LYS A 111 1.56 8.14 -7.15
C LYS A 111 2.03 8.00 -8.59
N TRP A 112 3.02 8.82 -8.96
CA TRP A 112 3.62 8.80 -10.30
C TRP A 112 4.11 7.39 -10.68
N ILE A 113 4.73 6.67 -9.75
CA ILE A 113 5.27 5.33 -9.99
C ILE A 113 4.18 4.30 -10.23
N GLY A 114 3.07 4.41 -9.50
CA GLY A 114 1.87 3.62 -9.75
C GLY A 114 1.24 3.94 -11.10
N ARG A 115 1.25 5.21 -11.51
CA ARG A 115 0.73 5.63 -12.84
C ARG A 115 1.58 5.11 -14.01
N VAL A 116 2.89 4.96 -13.81
CA VAL A 116 3.82 4.51 -14.86
C VAL A 116 3.93 2.98 -14.93
N LEU A 117 4.03 2.30 -13.78
CA LEU A 117 4.33 0.87 -13.73
C LEU A 117 3.10 -0.03 -13.58
N LEU A 118 1.94 0.53 -13.22
CA LEU A 118 0.70 -0.21 -13.05
C LEU A 118 -0.33 0.21 -14.11
N SER A 119 -0.96 -0.77 -14.74
CA SER A 119 -2.10 -0.52 -15.63
C SER A 119 -3.30 0.04 -14.86
N SER A 120 -4.15 0.81 -15.55
CA SER A 120 -5.41 1.32 -15.00
C SER A 120 -6.28 0.21 -14.42
N LYS A 121 -6.32 -0.97 -15.07
CA LYS A 121 -7.07 -2.15 -14.58
C LYS A 121 -6.52 -2.68 -13.24
N GLN A 122 -5.21 -2.67 -13.04
CA GLN A 122 -4.61 -3.06 -11.75
C GLN A 122 -4.94 -2.05 -10.66
N ARG A 123 -4.83 -0.76 -10.97
CA ARG A 123 -5.14 0.32 -10.03
C ARG A 123 -6.61 0.29 -9.60
N ILE A 124 -7.55 0.20 -10.55
CA ILE A 124 -8.98 0.11 -10.24
C ILE A 124 -9.31 -1.15 -9.43
N ARG A 125 -8.76 -2.32 -9.81
CA ARG A 125 -8.97 -3.54 -9.03
C ARG A 125 -8.48 -3.38 -7.58
N SER A 126 -7.33 -2.75 -7.41
CA SER A 126 -6.76 -2.53 -6.09
C SER A 126 -7.62 -1.61 -5.22
N LEU A 127 -8.26 -0.61 -5.85
CA LEU A 127 -9.25 0.26 -5.23
C LEU A 127 -10.58 -0.46 -4.93
N ASN A 128 -10.98 -1.44 -5.71
CA ASN A 128 -12.17 -2.24 -5.39
C ASN A 128 -11.87 -3.19 -4.22
N LEU A 129 -10.69 -3.82 -4.21
CA LEU A 129 -10.35 -4.86 -3.24
C LEU A 129 -9.65 -4.34 -1.98
N LYS A 130 -9.95 -3.12 -1.51
CA LYS A 130 -9.26 -2.50 -0.36
C LYS A 130 -9.37 -3.33 0.92
N LYS A 131 -10.47 -4.08 1.07
CA LYS A 131 -10.79 -4.88 2.26
C LYS A 131 -10.31 -6.34 2.18
N PHE A 132 -9.88 -6.79 1.01
CA PHE A 132 -9.47 -8.18 0.80
C PHE A 132 -7.94 -8.28 0.77
N TYR A 133 -7.38 -9.02 1.73
CA TYR A 133 -5.99 -9.46 1.69
C TYR A 133 -5.90 -10.93 2.07
N THR A 134 -4.92 -11.63 1.53
CA THR A 134 -4.65 -13.02 1.90
C THR A 134 -3.17 -13.31 1.93
N THR A 135 -2.77 -14.28 2.74
CA THR A 135 -1.35 -14.68 2.86
C THR A 135 -1.06 -15.87 1.96
N ARG A 136 0.08 -15.85 1.28
CA ARG A 136 0.60 -16.97 0.47
C ARG A 136 2.05 -17.25 0.81
N ALA A 137 2.47 -18.50 0.69
CA ALA A 137 3.84 -18.88 1.01
C ALA A 137 4.84 -18.30 -0.01
N TYR A 138 4.52 -18.36 -1.30
CA TYR A 138 5.43 -17.96 -2.37
C TYR A 138 4.70 -17.17 -3.45
N GLN A 139 5.37 -16.15 -4.00
CA GLN A 139 4.98 -15.44 -5.21
C GLN A 139 6.15 -15.45 -6.20
N PHE A 140 5.83 -15.72 -7.46
CA PHE A 140 6.75 -15.51 -8.57
C PHE A 140 6.12 -14.52 -9.54
N SER A 141 6.83 -13.46 -9.91
CA SER A 141 6.35 -12.49 -10.89
C SER A 141 7.41 -12.15 -11.94
N PHE A 142 6.96 -11.86 -13.16
CA PHE A 142 7.83 -11.30 -14.18
C PHE A 142 7.80 -9.78 -14.11
N VAL A 143 6.59 -9.23 -14.26
CA VAL A 143 6.26 -7.80 -14.19
C VAL A 143 4.90 -7.66 -13.49
N PRO A 144 4.53 -6.47 -13.01
CA PRO A 144 3.22 -6.25 -12.40
C PRO A 144 2.08 -6.78 -13.27
N GLY A 145 1.28 -7.70 -12.72
CA GLY A 145 0.11 -8.28 -13.39
C GLY A 145 0.38 -9.60 -14.13
N LEU A 146 1.65 -9.98 -14.29
CA LEU A 146 2.08 -11.31 -14.74
C LEU A 146 2.80 -12.02 -13.60
N SER A 147 2.03 -12.69 -12.72
CA SER A 147 2.55 -13.43 -11.57
C SER A 147 1.81 -14.74 -11.33
N SER A 148 2.32 -15.59 -10.44
CA SER A 148 1.70 -16.83 -9.96
C SER A 148 0.32 -16.61 -9.33
N HIS A 149 0.07 -15.40 -8.79
CA HIS A 149 -1.23 -14.97 -8.25
C HIS A 149 -2.05 -14.14 -9.24
N GLY A 150 -1.59 -14.09 -10.50
CA GLY A 150 -2.22 -13.40 -11.61
C GLY A 150 -2.58 -11.96 -11.28
N ARG A 151 -3.86 -11.67 -11.40
CA ARG A 151 -4.42 -10.31 -11.37
C ARG A 151 -4.72 -9.77 -9.97
N MET A 152 -4.57 -10.61 -8.93
CA MET A 152 -4.86 -10.28 -7.53
C MET A 152 -3.60 -10.12 -6.66
N ASN A 153 -2.41 -10.11 -7.27
CA ASN A 153 -1.12 -9.98 -6.59
C ASN A 153 -1.05 -8.79 -5.61
N ALA A 154 -1.70 -7.67 -5.93
CA ALA A 154 -1.80 -6.49 -5.07
C ALA A 154 -2.52 -6.72 -3.73
N GLN A 155 -3.29 -7.81 -3.62
CA GLN A 155 -4.02 -8.22 -2.42
C GLN A 155 -3.36 -9.42 -1.72
N VAL A 156 -2.18 -9.84 -2.17
CA VAL A 156 -1.47 -10.97 -1.60
C VAL A 156 -0.31 -10.49 -0.75
N ILE A 157 -0.30 -10.91 0.51
CA ILE A 157 0.87 -10.83 1.39
C ILE A 157 1.65 -12.12 1.21
N SER A 158 2.86 -12.03 0.68
CA SER A 158 3.68 -13.22 0.40
C SER A 158 4.72 -13.42 1.50
N LYS A 159 4.96 -14.65 1.95
CA LYS A 159 6.14 -14.89 2.80
C LYS A 159 7.40 -14.66 2.00
N THR A 160 7.49 -15.29 0.82
CA THR A 160 8.60 -15.10 -0.11
C THR A 160 8.09 -14.63 -1.48
N SER A 161 8.70 -13.59 -2.05
CA SER A 161 8.39 -13.09 -3.39
C SER A 161 9.64 -12.97 -4.24
N ILE A 162 9.62 -13.55 -5.44
CA ILE A 162 10.70 -13.47 -6.42
C ILE A 162 10.15 -12.80 -7.68
N ASN A 163 10.72 -11.66 -8.04
CA ASN A 163 10.25 -10.81 -9.12
C ASN A 163 11.38 -10.67 -10.16
N LEU A 164 11.23 -11.23 -11.36
CA LEU A 164 12.31 -11.28 -12.35
C LEU A 164 12.67 -9.89 -12.89
N ILE A 165 11.68 -9.07 -13.23
CA ILE A 165 11.89 -7.65 -13.56
C ILE A 165 11.31 -6.80 -12.44
N GLY A 166 10.01 -6.95 -12.18
CA GLY A 166 9.26 -6.03 -11.33
C GLY A 166 8.16 -6.71 -10.53
N GLY A 167 8.15 -6.48 -9.22
CA GLY A 167 7.13 -6.96 -8.30
C GLY A 167 6.03 -5.94 -8.03
N TYR A 168 4.81 -6.42 -7.88
CA TYR A 168 3.74 -5.66 -7.21
C TYR A 168 2.99 -6.58 -6.24
N SER A 169 2.97 -6.27 -4.96
CA SER A 169 2.36 -7.12 -3.93
C SER A 169 1.61 -6.32 -2.86
N GLY A 170 0.77 -7.02 -2.10
CA GLY A 170 0.07 -6.43 -0.96
C GLY A 170 0.97 -6.25 0.25
N GLY A 171 1.95 -7.15 0.46
CA GLY A 171 2.85 -7.19 1.61
C GLY A 171 3.88 -8.31 1.48
N VAL A 172 4.94 -8.26 2.29
CA VAL A 172 5.98 -9.30 2.35
C VAL A 172 6.36 -9.61 3.79
N ASP A 173 6.26 -10.87 4.21
CA ASP A 173 6.59 -11.25 5.60
C ASP A 173 8.06 -11.65 5.79
N VAL A 174 8.73 -12.22 4.79
CA VAL A 174 10.08 -12.82 4.97
C VAL A 174 11.11 -12.29 3.99
N ILE A 175 10.99 -12.61 2.69
CA ILE A 175 11.99 -12.22 1.69
C ILE A 175 11.29 -11.75 0.42
N GLU A 176 11.70 -10.61 -0.13
CA GLU A 176 11.38 -10.21 -1.49
C GLU A 176 12.65 -9.85 -2.27
N ILE A 177 12.78 -10.41 -3.47
CA ILE A 177 13.91 -10.15 -4.37
C ILE A 177 13.35 -9.73 -5.72
N GLY A 178 13.79 -8.58 -6.20
CA GLY A 178 13.41 -8.00 -7.49
C GLY A 178 14.62 -7.78 -8.39
N GLY A 179 14.55 -8.23 -9.64
CA GLY A 179 15.63 -8.00 -10.60
C GLY A 179 15.86 -6.52 -10.89
N VAL A 180 14.78 -5.74 -11.05
CA VAL A 180 14.85 -4.28 -11.20
C VAL A 180 14.15 -3.59 -10.04
N PHE A 181 12.91 -3.95 -9.73
CA PHE A 181 12.16 -3.26 -8.69
C PHE A 181 11.16 -4.10 -7.91
N ASN A 182 10.82 -3.63 -6.72
CA ASN A 182 9.71 -4.14 -5.92
C ASN A 182 8.78 -2.99 -5.50
N ILE A 183 7.47 -3.24 -5.57
CA ILE A 183 6.43 -2.32 -5.10
C ILE A 183 5.52 -3.09 -4.14
N VAL A 184 5.46 -2.65 -2.88
CA VAL A 184 4.66 -3.28 -1.82
C VAL A 184 3.68 -2.27 -1.28
N LYS A 185 2.38 -2.58 -1.33
CA LYS A 185 1.34 -1.64 -0.88
C LYS A 185 1.36 -1.37 0.61
N LYS A 186 1.51 -2.42 1.42
CA LYS A 186 1.51 -2.35 2.88
C LYS A 186 2.94 -2.54 3.37
N ASP A 187 3.16 -3.56 4.17
CA ASP A 187 4.37 -3.69 4.96
C ASP A 187 5.32 -4.76 4.41
N VAL A 188 6.60 -4.56 4.71
CA VAL A 188 7.68 -5.54 4.57
C VAL A 188 8.21 -5.83 5.97
N LYS A 189 8.27 -7.10 6.39
CA LYS A 189 8.64 -7.45 7.78
C LYS A 189 10.04 -8.03 7.97
N SER A 190 10.81 -8.21 6.89
CA SER A 190 12.16 -8.76 6.99
C SER A 190 13.07 -8.25 5.88
N VAL A 191 13.26 -8.97 4.77
CA VAL A 191 14.27 -8.64 3.76
C VAL A 191 13.62 -8.24 2.44
N GLN A 192 14.04 -7.12 1.86
CA GLN A 192 13.64 -6.70 0.52
C GLN A 192 14.83 -6.16 -0.29
N LEU A 193 15.11 -6.80 -1.41
CA LEU A 193 16.25 -6.50 -2.28
C LEU A 193 15.78 -6.21 -3.70
N ALA A 194 16.27 -5.13 -4.31
CA ALA A 194 16.00 -4.80 -5.71
C ALA A 194 17.26 -4.38 -6.46
N GLY A 195 17.33 -4.70 -7.75
CA GLY A 195 18.43 -4.23 -8.60
C GLY A 195 18.47 -2.71 -8.73
N ALA A 196 17.33 -2.01 -8.77
CA ALA A 196 17.27 -0.55 -8.90
C ALA A 196 16.55 0.12 -7.72
N PHE A 197 15.30 -0.25 -7.42
CA PHE A 197 14.57 0.43 -6.34
C PHE A 197 13.51 -0.41 -5.64
N ASN A 198 13.21 -0.05 -4.39
CA ASN A 198 12.08 -0.56 -3.62
C ASN A 198 11.13 0.57 -3.24
N VAL A 199 9.82 0.34 -3.36
CA VAL A 199 8.77 1.27 -2.88
C VAL A 199 7.81 0.52 -1.96
N VAL A 200 7.61 1.04 -0.75
CA VAL A 200 6.75 0.46 0.27
C VAL A 200 5.77 1.52 0.77
N GLY A 201 4.47 1.23 0.65
CA GLY A 201 3.39 2.16 1.01
C GLY A 201 3.05 2.15 2.49
N GLY A 202 3.38 1.07 3.20
CA GLY A 202 3.31 0.96 4.65
C GLY A 202 4.70 1.04 5.27
N ASN A 203 4.97 0.12 6.20
CA ASN A 203 6.18 0.12 7.02
C ASN A 203 7.19 -0.93 6.54
N VAL A 204 8.46 -0.71 6.87
CA VAL A 204 9.53 -1.68 6.69
C VAL A 204 10.10 -2.03 8.05
N GLN A 205 10.17 -3.33 8.35
CA GLN A 205 10.93 -3.88 9.46
C GLN A 205 12.00 -4.82 8.89
N GLY A 206 13.27 -4.60 9.23
CA GLY A 206 14.40 -5.44 8.78
C GLY A 206 15.33 -4.74 7.78
N VAL A 207 15.71 -5.44 6.70
CA VAL A 207 16.74 -4.99 5.75
C VAL A 207 16.13 -4.67 4.39
N GLN A 208 16.34 -3.46 3.91
CA GLN A 208 15.94 -3.03 2.58
C GLN A 208 17.15 -2.52 1.80
N ALA A 209 17.40 -3.08 0.61
CA ALA A 209 18.53 -2.65 -0.21
C ALA A 209 18.18 -2.53 -1.70
N ALA A 210 18.72 -1.48 -2.33
CA ALA A 210 18.62 -1.28 -3.77
C ALA A 210 19.79 -0.46 -4.34
N SER A 211 20.10 -0.61 -5.63
CA SER A 211 21.24 0.14 -6.19
C SER A 211 20.97 1.63 -6.36
N LEU A 212 19.72 2.06 -6.56
CA LEU A 212 19.39 3.48 -6.74
C LEU A 212 18.70 4.04 -5.50
N PHE A 213 17.48 3.63 -5.21
CA PHE A 213 16.75 4.20 -4.09
C PHE A 213 15.79 3.26 -3.39
N ASN A 214 15.54 3.54 -2.11
CA ASN A 214 14.46 2.95 -1.35
C ASN A 214 13.48 4.06 -0.92
N GLN A 215 12.18 3.82 -1.08
CA GLN A 215 11.13 4.72 -0.60
C GLN A 215 10.16 3.97 0.33
N VAL A 216 9.90 4.54 1.50
CA VAL A 216 8.92 4.03 2.49
C VAL A 216 8.01 5.17 2.90
N ASP A 217 6.70 4.97 2.74
CA ASP A 217 5.70 6.00 3.10
C ASP A 217 5.29 5.95 4.58
N GLY A 218 5.48 4.81 5.25
CA GLY A 218 5.35 4.66 6.70
C GLY A 218 6.68 4.82 7.43
N ASP A 219 6.87 3.98 8.45
CA ASP A 219 8.07 3.91 9.27
C ASP A 219 9.05 2.84 8.77
N ALA A 220 10.34 3.02 9.06
CA ALA A 220 11.40 2.06 8.76
C ALA A 220 12.17 1.69 10.03
N ASP A 221 12.02 0.45 10.50
CA ASP A 221 12.73 -0.11 11.64
C ASP A 221 13.76 -1.15 11.18
N GLY A 222 15.04 -0.77 11.13
CA GLY A 222 16.13 -1.65 10.73
C GLY A 222 17.20 -0.96 9.88
N VAL A 223 17.61 -1.60 8.78
CA VAL A 223 18.73 -1.16 7.93
C VAL A 223 18.26 -0.90 6.50
N GLN A 224 18.49 0.31 6.01
CA GLN A 224 18.25 0.67 4.61
C GLN A 224 19.56 1.05 3.93
N VAL A 225 19.83 0.43 2.78
CA VAL A 225 21.01 0.72 1.96
C VAL A 225 20.58 1.05 0.53
N ALA A 226 20.97 2.21 0.04
CA ALA A 226 20.72 2.62 -1.33
C ALA A 226 21.97 3.22 -1.96
N GLY A 227 22.22 2.97 -3.24
CA GLY A 227 23.36 3.63 -3.90
C GLY A 227 23.18 5.15 -3.97
N LEU A 228 21.98 5.65 -4.25
CA LEU A 228 21.71 7.10 -4.34
C LEU A 228 20.93 7.64 -3.15
N ALA A 229 19.76 7.09 -2.84
CA ALA A 229 18.89 7.70 -1.84
C ALA A 229 18.00 6.75 -1.02
N ASN A 230 17.83 7.05 0.26
CA ASN A 230 16.77 6.46 1.09
C ASN A 230 15.79 7.56 1.50
N ILE A 231 14.48 7.33 1.29
CA ILE A 231 13.42 8.29 1.60
C ILE A 231 12.39 7.59 2.47
N VAL A 232 12.26 8.03 3.72
CA VAL A 232 11.23 7.57 4.66
C VAL A 232 10.36 8.74 5.05
N LYS A 233 9.05 8.67 4.80
CA LYS A 233 8.16 9.81 5.06
C LYS A 233 7.91 10.08 6.53
N LYS A 234 7.95 9.03 7.37
CA LYS A 234 7.73 9.11 8.81
C LYS A 234 9.04 8.90 9.58
N GLU A 235 9.12 7.87 10.42
CA GLU A 235 10.25 7.64 11.32
C GLU A 235 11.21 6.56 10.82
N VAL A 236 12.50 6.76 11.11
CA VAL A 236 13.54 5.76 10.98
C VAL A 236 14.03 5.37 12.36
N SER A 237 13.92 4.09 12.70
CA SER A 237 14.60 3.47 13.84
C SER A 237 15.70 2.56 13.29
N GLY A 238 16.97 2.93 13.45
CA GLY A 238 18.10 2.14 12.94
C GLY A 238 19.04 2.88 11.98
N LEU A 239 19.47 2.23 10.89
CA LEU A 239 20.55 2.70 10.02
C LEU A 239 20.05 2.99 8.60
N GLN A 240 20.31 4.20 8.11
CA GLN A 240 20.16 4.55 6.70
C GLN A 240 21.51 4.89 6.08
N VAL A 241 21.89 4.19 5.01
CA VAL A 241 23.12 4.45 4.26
C VAL A 241 22.80 4.71 2.80
N SER A 242 23.24 5.85 2.30
CA SER A 242 23.28 6.10 0.87
C SER A 242 24.46 6.97 0.47
N THR A 243 24.81 6.98 -0.83
CA THR A 243 25.91 7.85 -1.27
C THR A 243 25.48 9.32 -1.26
N LEU A 244 24.27 9.63 -1.73
CA LEU A 244 23.87 11.02 -1.95
C LEU A 244 22.92 11.55 -0.87
N TYR A 245 21.77 10.90 -0.66
CA TYR A 245 20.65 11.54 0.01
C TYR A 245 19.86 10.61 0.93
N ASN A 246 19.85 10.90 2.23
CA ASN A 246 18.91 10.29 3.16
C ASN A 246 17.88 11.32 3.63
N TYR A 247 16.61 10.92 3.68
CA TYR A 247 15.52 11.70 4.23
C TYR A 247 14.67 10.89 5.18
N ALA A 248 14.39 11.46 6.35
CA ALA A 248 13.39 10.96 7.28
C ALA A 248 12.83 12.08 8.14
N LYS A 249 11.52 12.10 8.40
CA LYS A 249 10.93 13.13 9.26
C LYS A 249 11.47 13.03 10.69
N SER A 250 11.57 11.81 11.22
CA SER A 250 12.16 11.51 12.52
C SER A 250 13.25 10.45 12.38
N VAL A 251 14.37 10.59 13.10
CA VAL A 251 15.46 9.60 13.10
C VAL A 251 15.83 9.24 14.54
N LYS A 252 15.75 7.95 14.85
CA LYS A 252 16.26 7.29 16.05
C LYS A 252 17.33 6.28 15.62
N GLY A 253 18.53 6.78 15.32
CA GLY A 253 19.62 5.92 14.85
C GLY A 253 20.70 6.68 14.09
N LEU A 254 21.17 6.13 12.98
CA LEU A 254 22.29 6.67 12.22
C LEU A 254 21.91 6.88 10.74
N GLN A 255 22.19 8.07 10.22
CA GLN A 255 22.18 8.34 8.78
C GLN A 255 23.59 8.57 8.27
N ILE A 256 23.96 7.93 7.16
CA ILE A 256 25.24 8.11 6.48
C ILE A 256 24.98 8.41 5.01
N GLY A 257 25.46 9.56 4.54
CA GLY A 257 25.39 9.96 3.14
C GLY A 257 25.84 11.40 2.96
N LEU A 258 26.07 11.85 1.71
CA LEU A 258 26.53 13.22 1.47
C LEU A 258 25.56 14.28 2.02
N ILE A 259 24.26 14.05 1.87
CA ILE A 259 23.20 14.93 2.35
C ILE A 259 22.24 14.11 3.22
N ASN A 260 22.09 14.50 4.48
CA ASN A 260 21.11 13.91 5.40
C ASN A 260 20.10 14.97 5.81
N VAL A 261 18.81 14.70 5.63
CA VAL A 261 17.73 15.65 5.93
C VAL A 261 16.75 15.05 6.93
N THR A 262 16.46 15.78 8.00
CA THR A 262 15.52 15.37 9.02
C THR A 262 14.84 16.53 9.75
N ASP A 263 13.61 16.32 10.24
CA ASP A 263 12.91 17.33 11.04
C ASP A 263 13.25 17.18 12.53
N SER A 264 13.39 15.95 13.03
CA SER A 264 13.77 15.61 14.41
C SER A 264 14.75 14.45 14.43
N ASN A 265 15.84 14.55 15.19
CA ASN A 265 16.85 13.50 15.23
C ASN A 265 17.33 13.22 16.65
N GLU A 266 16.90 12.09 17.20
CA GLU A 266 17.36 11.57 18.49
C GLU A 266 18.64 10.72 18.36
N GLY A 267 19.16 10.58 17.13
CA GLY A 267 20.38 9.87 16.78
C GLY A 267 21.46 10.77 16.18
N SER A 268 22.22 10.21 15.23
CA SER A 268 23.37 10.84 14.60
C SER A 268 23.26 10.88 13.07
N SER A 269 23.84 11.92 12.45
CA SER A 269 24.00 11.97 10.99
C SER A 269 25.47 12.25 10.62
N ILE A 270 26.00 11.47 9.69
CA ILE A 270 27.35 11.59 9.16
C ILE A 270 27.21 11.92 7.68
N GLY A 271 27.66 13.11 7.29
CA GLY A 271 27.50 13.58 5.92
C GLY A 271 28.11 14.94 5.70
N LEU A 272 28.38 15.28 4.44
CA LEU A 272 28.92 16.60 4.10
C LEU A 272 27.95 17.70 4.53
N ILE A 273 26.65 17.50 4.28
CA ILE A 273 25.57 18.43 4.63
C ILE A 273 24.53 17.68 5.46
N ASN A 274 24.32 18.12 6.70
CA ASN A 274 23.25 17.65 7.56
C ASN A 274 22.23 18.78 7.72
N ILE A 275 20.96 18.52 7.44
CA ILE A 275 19.87 19.49 7.58
C ILE A 275 18.93 19.00 8.66
N SER A 276 18.82 19.76 9.76
CA SER A 276 17.95 19.43 10.89
C SER A 276 17.10 20.63 11.33
N LYS A 277 15.82 20.41 11.64
CA LYS A 277 14.93 21.42 12.25
C LYS A 277 14.86 21.30 13.79
N GLY A 278 15.38 20.21 14.37
CA GLY A 278 15.27 19.85 15.79
C GLY A 278 16.23 20.59 16.71
N LYS A 279 16.07 20.42 18.03
CA LYS A 279 16.95 20.99 19.08
C LYS A 279 18.08 20.08 19.53
N HIS A 280 17.85 18.77 19.50
CA HIS A 280 18.86 17.76 19.82
C HIS A 280 19.24 17.08 18.51
N HIS A 281 20.54 17.06 18.20
CA HIS A 281 21.10 16.38 17.05
C HIS A 281 22.60 16.23 17.27
N ARG A 282 23.15 15.03 17.06
CA ARG A 282 24.60 14.80 17.00
C ARG A 282 24.99 14.61 15.53
N TRP A 283 26.04 15.27 15.06
CA TRP A 283 26.41 15.18 13.65
C TRP A 283 27.93 15.23 13.45
N VAL A 284 28.37 14.73 12.30
CA VAL A 284 29.72 14.89 11.77
C VAL A 284 29.62 15.45 10.35
N GLY A 285 30.23 16.60 10.11
CA GLY A 285 30.18 17.39 8.87
C GLY A 285 29.50 18.75 9.03
N PHE A 286 29.18 19.45 7.92
CA PHE A 286 28.51 20.74 8.01
C PHE A 286 27.04 20.56 8.40
N LEU A 287 26.55 21.41 9.31
CA LEU A 287 25.16 21.46 9.73
C LEU A 287 24.50 22.73 9.22
N VAL A 288 23.40 22.57 8.50
CA VAL A 288 22.48 23.64 8.14
C VAL A 288 21.21 23.48 8.97
N ARG A 289 20.94 24.43 9.86
CA ARG A 289 19.79 24.37 10.76
C ARG A 289 18.74 25.40 10.36
N PHE A 290 17.50 24.95 10.18
CA PHE A 290 16.37 25.85 9.94
C PHE A 290 15.48 25.91 11.19
N PRO A 291 15.17 27.12 11.72
CA PRO A 291 14.24 27.24 12.83
C PRO A 291 12.84 26.79 12.39
N ARG A 292 12.18 25.99 13.25
CA ARG A 292 10.78 25.56 13.04
C ARG A 292 9.88 26.81 13.07
N LYS A 293 9.24 27.16 11.95
CA LYS A 293 8.19 28.19 11.96
C LYS A 293 7.05 27.69 12.85
N VAL A 294 6.84 28.34 13.99
CA VAL A 294 5.64 28.13 14.82
C VAL A 294 4.48 28.67 13.99
N LYS A 295 3.61 27.79 13.49
CA LYS A 295 2.30 28.24 12.98
C LYS A 295 1.54 28.77 14.21
N LYS A 296 1.24 30.06 14.22
CA LYS A 296 0.21 30.64 15.09
C LYS A 296 -1.15 30.30 14.52
#